data_AF-A0A1F8WXV4-F1
#
_entry.id   AF-A0A1F8WXV4-F1
#
_cell.length_a   1.000
_cell.length_b   1.000
_cell.length_c   1.000
_cell.angle_alpha   90.00
_cell.angle_beta   90.00
_cell.angle_gamma   90.00
#
_symmetry.space_group_name_H-M   'P 1'
#
loop_
_entity.id
_entity.type
_entity.pdbx_description
1 polymer ?
#
loop_
_entity_poly.entity_id
_entity_poly.type
_entity_poly.pdbx_seq_one_letter_code
_entity_poly.pdbx_strand_id
1 'polypeptide(L)'
;MKRTGPGKILIEKMPFFAIAALAALLALSAQGSEGAFPDSALLSLPLRILNSVRAYGFYLYKMIIPTGLVPYYPLFPDFPMTGALISLLALLAVTALCALAYFKKMRAPLYAGAFYLVTLLPVIGIIQLGGQAAADRYTYIPSMPLFMLAGFGLTRAALWSKAWAAIMIGIFLAVSAALGALTLRQADIWKDSHALWSHEIRRYPIVFAYKNRAAWLHNAGRYEEAIEDYSIVIKNAINEKELSEFYSKRGQAHRKINGHAAAISDLTRSLSINPANAAALNNRGNSFTAIGRYDLAIEDFRRAIRIEPRNAYLYYNLGYAFILMGDKAEGMKQISTASGLGLKEAREFLMRQELTN
;
A
#
# COMPACT_ATOMS: atom_id res chain seq x y z
N MET A 1 -27.01 -33.25 27.37
CA MET A 1 -26.98 -31.81 27.04
C MET A 1 -28.30 -31.40 26.41
N LYS A 2 -29.12 -30.56 27.06
CA LYS A 2 -30.35 -30.00 26.48
C LYS A 2 -29.97 -29.17 25.26
N ARG A 3 -30.48 -29.51 24.07
CA ARG A 3 -30.30 -28.70 22.85
C ARG A 3 -30.96 -27.34 23.09
N THR A 4 -30.15 -26.29 23.24
CA THR A 4 -30.63 -24.91 23.22
C THR A 4 -31.28 -24.65 21.86
N GLY A 5 -32.52 -24.18 21.86
CA GLY A 5 -33.23 -23.83 20.63
C GLY A 5 -32.47 -22.75 19.84
N PRO A 6 -32.58 -22.73 18.49
CA PRO A 6 -31.82 -21.83 17.62
C PRO A 6 -31.99 -20.34 18.00
N GLY A 7 -33.15 -19.95 18.52
CA GLY A 7 -33.40 -18.57 18.99
C GLY A 7 -32.56 -18.14 20.19
N LYS A 8 -32.26 -19.05 21.13
CA LYS A 8 -31.44 -18.73 22.31
C LYS A 8 -29.98 -18.47 21.92
N ILE A 9 -29.47 -19.25 20.96
CA ILE A 9 -28.12 -19.08 20.41
C ILE A 9 -28.01 -17.73 19.70
N LEU A 10 -29.01 -17.33 18.91
CA LEU A 10 -29.01 -16.03 18.23
C LEU A 10 -28.94 -14.86 19.22
N ILE A 11 -29.73 -14.91 20.29
CA ILE A 11 -29.74 -13.88 21.34
C ILE A 11 -28.37 -13.80 22.04
N GLU A 12 -27.77 -14.94 22.39
CA GLU A 12 -26.43 -15.00 22.99
C GLU A 12 -25.34 -14.44 22.05
N LYS A 13 -25.56 -14.45 20.73
CA LYS A 13 -24.63 -13.91 19.74
C LYS A 13 -24.88 -12.44 19.39
N MET A 14 -26.02 -11.85 19.74
CA MET A 14 -26.34 -10.45 19.44
C MET A 14 -25.29 -9.44 19.93
N PRO A 15 -24.72 -9.55 21.15
CA PRO A 15 -23.68 -8.62 21.59
C PRO A 15 -22.43 -8.63 20.70
N PHE A 16 -22.04 -9.82 20.22
CA PHE A 16 -20.89 -9.96 19.31
C PHE A 16 -21.18 -9.35 17.93
N PHE A 17 -22.41 -9.51 17.42
CA PHE A 17 -22.83 -8.85 16.19
C PHE A 17 -22.84 -7.32 16.34
N ALA A 18 -23.31 -6.79 17.47
CA ALA A 18 -23.30 -5.36 17.74
C ALA A 18 -21.87 -4.80 17.81
N ILE A 19 -20.95 -5.49 18.50
CA ILE A 19 -19.53 -5.11 18.55
C ILE A 19 -18.90 -5.17 17.16
N ALA A 20 -19.16 -6.22 16.39
CA ALA A 20 -18.64 -6.36 15.03
C ALA A 20 -19.17 -5.25 14.10
N ALA A 21 -20.45 -4.90 14.21
CA ALA A 21 -21.05 -3.81 13.44
C ALA A 21 -20.45 -2.45 13.83
N LEU A 22 -20.27 -2.19 15.12
CA LEU A 22 -19.61 -0.96 15.60
C LEU A 22 -18.16 -0.89 15.11
N ALA A 23 -17.41 -1.99 15.20
CA ALA A 23 -16.04 -2.05 14.70
C ALA A 23 -15.97 -1.82 13.18
N ALA A 24 -16.92 -2.38 12.42
CA ALA A 24 -17.03 -2.14 10.99
C ALA A 24 -17.33 -0.66 10.66
N LEU A 25 -18.24 -0.02 11.40
CA LEU A 25 -18.55 1.40 11.24
C LEU A 25 -17.35 2.29 11.58
N LEU A 26 -16.64 1.99 12.68
CA LEU A 26 -15.41 2.69 13.04
C LEU A 26 -14.32 2.52 11.98
N ALA A 27 -14.16 1.30 11.44
CA ALA A 27 -13.19 1.03 10.39
C ALA A 27 -13.52 1.78 9.09
N LEU A 28 -14.80 1.81 8.68
CA LEU A 28 -15.26 2.58 7.53
C LEU A 28 -15.04 4.08 7.73
N SER A 29 -15.34 4.59 8.94
CA SER A 29 -15.12 6.00 9.29
C SER A 29 -13.63 6.38 9.27
N ALA A 30 -12.76 5.54 9.82
CA ALA A 30 -11.31 5.76 9.83
C ALA A 30 -10.70 5.69 8.41
N GLN A 31 -11.20 4.78 7.56
CA GLN A 31 -10.75 4.70 6.16
C GLN A 31 -11.20 5.91 5.34
N GLY A 32 -12.37 6.49 5.64
CA GLY A 32 -12.86 7.71 5.00
C GLY A 32 -11.97 8.94 5.28
N SER A 33 -11.35 9.03 6.45
CA SER A 33 -10.51 10.18 6.82
C SER A 33 -9.11 10.19 6.18
N GLU A 34 -8.60 9.03 5.77
CA GLU A 34 -7.28 8.92 5.11
C GLU A 34 -7.33 9.07 3.58
N GLY A 35 -8.52 9.24 2.99
CA GLY A 35 -8.67 9.31 1.53
C GLY A 35 -8.35 7.98 0.83
N ALA A 36 -8.51 6.85 1.52
CA ALA A 36 -8.29 5.51 0.98
C ALA A 36 -9.34 5.11 -0.08
N PHE A 37 -10.41 5.88 -0.23
CA PHE A 37 -11.35 5.77 -1.34
C PHE A 37 -10.97 6.76 -2.44
N PRO A 38 -10.53 6.31 -3.61
CA PRO A 38 -10.67 7.14 -4.80
C PRO A 38 -12.18 7.26 -5.06
N ASP A 39 -12.75 8.45 -4.84
CA ASP A 39 -14.16 8.77 -5.13
C ASP A 39 -14.57 8.43 -6.57
N SER A 40 -13.61 8.23 -7.47
CA SER A 40 -13.82 7.89 -8.89
C SER A 40 -13.76 6.39 -9.25
N ALA A 41 -13.49 5.47 -8.32
CA ALA A 41 -13.19 4.06 -8.62
C ALA A 41 -14.16 3.02 -8.02
N LEU A 42 -15.39 3.42 -7.68
CA LEU A 42 -16.43 2.46 -7.31
C LEU A 42 -16.89 1.73 -8.58
N LEU A 43 -16.26 0.58 -8.87
CA LEU A 43 -16.70 -0.35 -9.93
C LEU A 43 -18.22 -0.53 -9.88
N SER A 44 -18.87 -0.68 -11.04
CA SER A 44 -20.29 -1.02 -11.08
C SER A 44 -20.54 -2.37 -10.37
N LEU A 45 -21.73 -2.56 -9.81
CA LEU A 45 -22.08 -3.80 -9.12
C LEU A 45 -21.82 -5.07 -9.98
N PRO A 46 -22.13 -5.09 -11.30
CA PRO A 46 -21.78 -6.23 -12.15
C PRO A 46 -20.27 -6.51 -12.22
N LEU A 47 -19.44 -5.46 -12.32
CA LEU A 47 -17.99 -5.59 -12.36
C LEU A 47 -17.41 -6.07 -11.03
N ARG A 48 -18.00 -5.66 -9.90
CA ARG A 48 -17.63 -6.16 -8.57
C ARG A 48 -17.97 -7.64 -8.42
N ILE A 49 -19.16 -8.05 -8.85
CA ILE A 49 -19.57 -9.46 -8.85
C ILE A 49 -18.60 -10.29 -9.69
N LEU A 50 -18.28 -9.83 -10.90
CA LEU A 50 -17.32 -10.50 -11.78
C LEU A 50 -15.93 -10.60 -11.16
N ASN A 51 -15.41 -9.52 -10.57
CA ASN A 51 -14.14 -9.53 -9.85
C ASN A 51 -14.15 -10.54 -8.70
N SER A 52 -15.24 -10.59 -7.95
CA SER A 52 -15.40 -11.46 -6.79
C SER A 52 -15.43 -12.93 -7.17
N VAL A 53 -16.14 -13.28 -8.24
CA VAL A 53 -16.14 -14.65 -8.80
C VAL A 53 -14.74 -15.04 -9.25
N ARG A 54 -14.02 -14.14 -9.94
CA ARG A 54 -12.62 -14.39 -10.35
C ARG A 54 -11.71 -14.59 -9.14
N ALA A 55 -11.83 -13.73 -8.13
CA ALA A 55 -11.02 -13.75 -6.92
C ALA A 55 -11.17 -15.06 -6.13
N TYR A 56 -12.38 -15.63 -6.05
CA TYR A 56 -12.58 -16.92 -5.39
C TYR A 56 -11.76 -18.05 -6.03
N GLY A 57 -11.82 -18.21 -7.35
CA GLY A 57 -11.02 -19.26 -8.00
C GLY A 57 -9.53 -18.89 -8.05
N PHE A 58 -9.20 -17.61 -8.07
CA PHE A 58 -7.82 -17.15 -7.94
C PHE A 58 -7.19 -17.60 -6.61
N TYR A 59 -7.88 -17.44 -5.48
CA TYR A 59 -7.39 -17.92 -4.18
C TYR A 59 -7.31 -19.45 -4.10
N LEU A 60 -8.25 -20.19 -4.70
CA LEU A 60 -8.15 -21.65 -4.82
C LEU A 60 -6.93 -22.07 -5.65
N TYR A 61 -6.69 -21.38 -6.76
CA TYR A 61 -5.52 -21.61 -7.61
C TYR A 61 -4.22 -21.32 -6.84
N LYS A 62 -4.12 -20.18 -6.18
CA LYS A 62 -2.94 -19.78 -5.38
C LYS A 62 -2.70 -20.69 -4.18
N MET A 63 -3.74 -21.32 -3.65
CA MET A 63 -3.62 -22.34 -2.60
C MET A 63 -2.89 -23.60 -3.10
N ILE A 64 -3.06 -23.97 -4.37
CA ILE A 64 -2.43 -25.15 -4.98
C ILE A 64 -1.06 -24.78 -5.57
N ILE A 65 -0.97 -23.61 -6.22
CA ILE A 65 0.23 -23.13 -6.92
C ILE A 65 0.60 -21.73 -6.35
N PRO A 66 1.32 -21.66 -5.21
CA PRO A 66 1.63 -20.41 -4.53
C PRO A 66 2.88 -19.73 -5.12
N THR A 67 2.84 -19.40 -6.42
CA THR A 67 3.97 -18.77 -7.13
C THR A 67 3.65 -17.34 -7.54
N GLY A 68 4.66 -16.46 -7.58
CA GLY A 68 4.50 -15.06 -8.00
C GLY A 68 3.55 -14.32 -7.07
N LEU A 69 3.81 -14.45 -5.77
CA LEU A 69 3.04 -13.82 -4.70
C LEU A 69 3.42 -12.35 -4.60
N VAL A 70 2.39 -11.50 -4.63
CA VAL A 70 2.49 -10.04 -4.58
C VAL A 70 1.48 -9.45 -3.57
N PRO A 71 1.82 -8.35 -2.89
CA PRO A 71 0.93 -7.73 -1.92
C PRO A 71 -0.31 -7.10 -2.56
N TYR A 72 -0.31 -6.81 -3.87
CA TYR A 72 -1.43 -6.15 -4.54
C TYR A 72 -1.72 -6.74 -5.91
N TYR A 73 -2.88 -7.37 -6.09
CA TYR A 73 -3.33 -7.76 -7.43
C TYR A 73 -4.27 -6.69 -7.99
N PRO A 74 -4.04 -6.16 -9.21
CA PRO A 74 -4.93 -5.17 -9.80
C PRO A 74 -6.32 -5.76 -10.06
N LEU A 75 -7.32 -4.89 -10.20
CA LEU A 75 -8.65 -5.28 -10.70
C LEU A 75 -8.51 -6.05 -12.01
N PHE A 76 -9.18 -7.20 -12.09
CA PHE A 76 -9.06 -8.11 -13.22
C PHE A 76 -7.59 -8.48 -13.51
N PRO A 77 -6.86 -9.08 -12.55
CA PRO A 77 -5.45 -9.44 -12.77
C PRO A 77 -5.37 -10.34 -14.00
N ASP A 78 -4.28 -10.29 -14.78
CA ASP A 78 -4.07 -11.07 -16.03
C ASP A 78 -4.41 -12.56 -15.86
N PHE A 79 -5.69 -12.82 -15.96
CA PHE A 79 -6.38 -14.04 -15.65
C PHE A 79 -7.44 -14.06 -16.75
N PRO A 80 -7.17 -14.75 -17.86
CA PRO A 80 -8.01 -14.67 -19.04
C PRO A 80 -9.47 -15.00 -18.69
N MET A 81 -10.43 -14.65 -19.56
CA MET A 81 -11.85 -15.00 -19.33
C MET A 81 -12.07 -16.50 -19.08
N THR A 82 -11.18 -17.35 -19.60
CA THR A 82 -11.08 -18.78 -19.26
C THR A 82 -10.86 -19.03 -17.77
N GLY A 83 -10.04 -18.20 -17.12
CA GLY A 83 -9.85 -18.19 -15.67
C GLY A 83 -11.14 -17.86 -14.92
N ALA A 84 -11.94 -16.87 -15.36
CA ALA A 84 -13.23 -16.58 -14.72
C ALA A 84 -14.20 -17.78 -14.82
N LEU A 85 -14.20 -18.46 -15.97
CA LEU A 85 -14.96 -19.69 -16.16
C LEU A 85 -14.43 -20.84 -15.28
N ILE A 86 -13.11 -21.01 -15.17
CA ILE A 86 -12.50 -21.99 -14.25
C ILE A 86 -12.85 -21.67 -12.81
N SER A 87 -12.82 -20.40 -12.39
CA SER A 87 -13.23 -19.98 -11.05
C SER A 87 -14.69 -20.28 -10.79
N LEU A 88 -15.57 -20.02 -11.77
CA LEU A 88 -16.99 -20.33 -11.69
C LEU A 88 -17.21 -21.85 -11.61
N LEU A 89 -16.53 -22.64 -12.43
CA LEU A 89 -16.60 -24.11 -12.39
C LEU A 89 -16.07 -24.67 -11.08
N ALA A 90 -14.97 -24.12 -10.54
CA ALA A 90 -14.43 -24.50 -9.24
C ALA A 90 -15.42 -24.15 -8.12
N LEU A 91 -16.05 -22.97 -8.16
CA LEU A 91 -17.12 -22.58 -7.23
C LEU A 91 -18.33 -23.50 -7.34
N LEU A 92 -18.77 -23.84 -8.56
CA LEU A 92 -19.86 -24.77 -8.80
C LEU A 92 -19.51 -26.19 -8.30
N ALA A 93 -18.27 -26.63 -8.49
CA ALA A 93 -17.79 -27.91 -7.98
C ALA A 93 -17.78 -27.94 -6.44
N VAL A 94 -17.25 -26.89 -5.79
CA VAL A 94 -17.31 -26.74 -4.32
C VAL A 94 -18.76 -26.70 -3.85
N THR A 95 -19.64 -25.97 -4.53
CA THR A 95 -21.05 -25.87 -4.20
C THR A 95 -21.77 -27.22 -4.36
N ALA A 96 -21.49 -27.96 -5.44
CA ALA A 96 -22.02 -29.29 -5.69
C ALA A 96 -21.51 -30.29 -4.65
N LEU A 97 -20.22 -30.23 -4.27
CA LEU A 97 -19.65 -31.03 -3.19
C LEU A 97 -20.30 -30.71 -1.84
N CYS A 98 -20.56 -29.44 -1.56
CA CYS A 98 -21.31 -28.99 -0.37
C CYS A 98 -22.76 -29.50 -0.39
N ALA A 99 -23.44 -29.46 -1.54
CA ALA A 99 -24.80 -29.98 -1.70
C ALA A 99 -24.85 -31.50 -1.52
N LEU A 100 -23.93 -32.23 -2.16
CA LEU A 100 -23.78 -33.68 -1.98
C LEU A 100 -23.45 -34.03 -0.53
N ALA A 101 -22.59 -33.25 0.13
CA ALA A 101 -22.27 -33.40 1.54
C ALA A 101 -23.51 -33.15 2.42
N TYR A 102 -24.33 -32.14 2.11
CA TYR A 102 -25.60 -31.88 2.78
C TYR A 102 -26.55 -33.08 2.67
N PHE A 103 -26.77 -33.61 1.46
CA PHE A 103 -27.60 -34.79 1.24
C PHE A 103 -27.05 -36.05 1.94
N LYS A 104 -25.72 -36.21 1.98
CA LYS A 104 -25.05 -37.29 2.71
C LYS A 104 -24.87 -37.02 4.21
N LYS A 105 -25.45 -35.93 4.75
CA LYS A 105 -25.36 -35.50 6.15
C LYS A 105 -23.91 -35.29 6.65
N MET A 106 -22.97 -35.03 5.75
CA MET A 106 -21.58 -34.71 6.05
C MET A 106 -21.45 -33.22 6.39
N ARG A 107 -21.20 -32.90 7.66
CA ARG A 107 -21.12 -31.51 8.13
C ARG A 107 -19.80 -30.80 7.78
N ALA A 108 -18.70 -31.55 7.69
CA ALA A 108 -17.36 -30.96 7.56
C ALA A 108 -17.10 -30.28 6.19
N PRO A 109 -17.42 -30.89 5.03
CA PRO A 109 -17.26 -30.23 3.73
C PRO A 109 -18.13 -28.98 3.59
N LEU A 110 -19.36 -29.05 4.10
CA LEU A 110 -20.29 -27.91 4.13
C LEU A 110 -19.69 -26.73 4.91
N TYR A 111 -19.16 -27.01 6.11
CA TYR A 111 -18.53 -25.98 6.94
C TYR A 111 -17.31 -25.36 6.25
N ALA A 112 -16.42 -26.17 5.67
CA ALA A 112 -15.22 -25.65 5.04
C ALA A 112 -15.53 -24.78 3.81
N GLY A 113 -16.48 -25.21 2.96
CA GLY A 113 -16.93 -24.41 1.84
C GLY A 113 -17.59 -23.10 2.27
N ALA A 114 -18.49 -23.14 3.26
CA ALA A 114 -19.14 -21.95 3.80
C ALA A 114 -18.13 -20.98 4.44
N PHE A 115 -17.16 -21.51 5.21
CA PHE A 115 -16.12 -20.71 5.84
C PHE A 115 -15.23 -20.02 4.79
N TYR A 116 -14.79 -20.75 3.76
CA TYR A 116 -14.01 -20.21 2.66
C TYR A 116 -14.74 -19.05 1.96
N LEU A 117 -16.01 -19.25 1.64
CA LEU A 117 -16.83 -18.23 0.98
C LEU A 117 -17.00 -17.00 1.88
N VAL A 118 -17.48 -17.19 3.11
CA VAL A 118 -17.82 -16.09 4.02
C VAL A 118 -16.60 -15.25 4.41
N THR A 119 -15.46 -15.88 4.68
CA THR A 119 -14.26 -15.17 5.13
C THR A 119 -13.57 -14.37 4.03
N LEU A 120 -13.81 -14.69 2.76
CA LEU A 120 -13.30 -13.94 1.62
C LEU A 120 -14.20 -12.77 1.19
N LEU A 121 -15.50 -12.78 1.54
CA LEU A 121 -16.45 -11.72 1.17
C LEU A 121 -15.92 -10.29 1.40
N PRO A 122 -15.24 -9.95 2.52
CA PRO A 122 -14.78 -8.59 2.77
C PRO A 122 -13.62 -8.14 1.87
N VAL A 123 -12.92 -9.05 1.20
CA VAL A 123 -11.63 -8.78 0.55
C VAL A 123 -11.59 -9.05 -0.96
N ILE A 124 -12.60 -9.73 -1.49
CA ILE A 124 -12.71 -10.08 -2.93
C ILE A 124 -13.35 -8.98 -3.80
N GLY A 125 -13.70 -7.83 -3.21
CA GLY A 125 -14.20 -6.67 -3.95
C GLY A 125 -15.71 -6.59 -4.16
N ILE A 126 -16.53 -7.42 -3.49
CA ILE A 126 -17.99 -7.19 -3.42
C ILE A 126 -18.25 -5.85 -2.73
N ILE A 127 -17.65 -5.69 -1.55
CA ILE A 127 -17.51 -4.41 -0.86
C ILE A 127 -16.13 -3.87 -1.25
N GLN A 128 -16.09 -2.91 -2.17
CA GLN A 128 -14.84 -2.38 -2.69
C GLN A 128 -14.22 -1.44 -1.64
N LEU A 129 -13.19 -1.93 -0.93
CA LEU A 129 -12.46 -1.19 0.12
C LEU A 129 -11.08 -0.67 -0.36
N GLY A 130 -10.78 -0.78 -1.65
CA GLY A 130 -9.49 -0.38 -2.24
C GLY A 130 -9.45 -0.64 -3.75
N GLY A 131 -8.31 -0.44 -4.40
CA GLY A 131 -8.16 -0.68 -5.86
C GLY A 131 -7.73 -2.10 -6.25
N GLN A 132 -7.54 -2.99 -5.27
CA GLN A 132 -7.07 -4.36 -5.49
C GLN A 132 -8.22 -5.33 -5.78
N ALA A 133 -7.97 -6.33 -6.62
CA ALA A 133 -8.84 -7.51 -6.76
C ALA A 133 -8.65 -8.52 -5.63
N ALA A 134 -7.39 -8.67 -5.19
CA ALA A 134 -6.94 -9.66 -4.23
C ALA A 134 -5.61 -9.22 -3.59
N ALA A 135 -5.22 -9.87 -2.50
CA ALA A 135 -3.89 -9.75 -1.91
C ALA A 135 -3.55 -11.04 -1.15
N ASP A 136 -2.30 -11.49 -1.21
CA ASP A 136 -1.92 -12.81 -0.65
C ASP A 136 -2.14 -12.92 0.85
N ARG A 137 -2.03 -11.80 1.57
CA ARG A 137 -2.28 -11.71 3.02
C ARG A 137 -3.67 -12.17 3.45
N TYR A 138 -4.63 -12.28 2.52
CA TYR A 138 -5.98 -12.73 2.82
C TYR A 138 -6.19 -14.24 2.61
N THR A 139 -5.19 -14.97 2.12
CA THR A 139 -5.34 -16.39 1.75
C THR A 139 -5.35 -17.33 2.95
N TYR A 140 -4.67 -16.97 4.05
CA TYR A 140 -4.36 -17.92 5.12
C TYR A 140 -5.59 -18.33 5.96
N ILE A 141 -6.45 -17.37 6.37
CA ILE A 141 -7.67 -17.70 7.15
C ILE A 141 -8.63 -18.55 6.31
N PRO A 142 -9.04 -18.12 5.10
CA PRO A 142 -10.05 -18.83 4.33
C PRO A 142 -9.64 -20.25 3.95
N SER A 143 -8.35 -20.50 3.75
CA SER A 143 -7.84 -21.80 3.32
C SER A 143 -7.74 -22.85 4.44
N MET A 144 -7.73 -22.44 5.72
CA MET A 144 -7.50 -23.38 6.84
C MET A 144 -8.46 -24.58 6.85
N PRO A 145 -9.79 -24.43 6.74
CA PRO A 145 -10.70 -25.58 6.77
C PRO A 145 -10.53 -26.53 5.57
N LEU A 146 -10.11 -26.00 4.41
CA LEU A 146 -9.85 -26.81 3.22
C LEU A 146 -8.60 -27.68 3.42
N PHE A 147 -7.53 -27.12 4.00
CA PHE A 147 -6.35 -27.88 4.37
C PHE A 147 -6.63 -28.92 5.46
N MET A 148 -7.47 -28.61 6.44
CA MET A 148 -7.89 -29.58 7.46
C MET A 148 -8.66 -30.75 6.86
N LEU A 149 -9.58 -30.48 5.92
CA LEU A 149 -10.30 -31.54 5.20
C LEU A 149 -9.38 -32.40 4.34
N ALA A 150 -8.44 -31.76 3.64
CA ALA A 150 -7.42 -32.48 2.87
C ALA A 150 -6.61 -33.40 3.80
N GLY A 151 -6.10 -32.88 4.92
CA GLY A 151 -5.35 -33.67 5.91
C GLY A 151 -6.15 -34.86 6.47
N PHE A 152 -7.43 -34.67 6.79
CA PHE A 152 -8.28 -35.77 7.23
C PHE A 152 -8.53 -36.83 6.14
N GLY A 153 -8.74 -36.38 4.89
CA GLY A 153 -8.88 -37.29 3.75
C GLY A 153 -7.63 -38.11 3.51
N LEU A 154 -6.46 -37.46 3.53
CA LEU A 154 -5.15 -38.09 3.33
C LEU A 154 -4.84 -39.11 4.44
N THR A 155 -5.11 -38.78 5.71
CA THR A 155 -4.89 -39.73 6.82
C THR A 155 -5.82 -40.93 6.73
N ARG A 156 -7.09 -40.75 6.34
CA ARG A 156 -8.01 -41.88 6.14
C ARG A 156 -7.60 -42.76 4.97
N ALA A 157 -7.12 -42.17 3.87
CA ALA A 157 -6.60 -42.93 2.73
C ALA A 157 -5.31 -43.70 3.09
N ALA A 158 -4.45 -43.12 3.93
CA ALA A 158 -3.24 -43.79 4.42
C ALA A 158 -3.56 -45.05 5.26
N LEU A 159 -4.74 -45.14 5.87
CA LEU A 159 -5.17 -46.34 6.61
C LEU A 159 -5.57 -47.52 5.70
N TRP A 160 -5.69 -47.32 4.38
CA TRP A 160 -6.11 -48.39 3.46
C TRP A 160 -5.07 -49.50 3.32
N SER A 161 -3.77 -49.16 3.34
CA SER A 161 -2.69 -50.13 3.39
C SER A 161 -1.37 -49.47 3.77
N LYS A 162 -0.40 -50.27 4.25
CA LYS A 162 0.96 -49.78 4.53
C LYS A 162 1.66 -49.21 3.29
N ALA A 163 1.43 -49.79 2.11
CA ALA A 163 1.99 -49.29 0.85
C ALA A 163 1.43 -47.91 0.50
N TRP A 164 0.11 -47.74 0.60
CA TRP A 164 -0.54 -46.44 0.40
C TRP A 164 -0.07 -45.40 1.42
N ALA A 165 0.07 -45.76 2.70
CA ALA A 165 0.62 -44.88 3.72
C ALA A 165 2.02 -44.34 3.34
N ALA A 166 2.90 -45.22 2.89
CA ALA A 166 4.25 -44.84 2.46
C ALA A 166 4.23 -43.88 1.27
N ILE A 167 3.38 -44.14 0.26
CA ILE A 167 3.20 -43.25 -0.90
C ILE A 167 2.73 -41.86 -0.44
N MET A 168 1.71 -41.79 0.42
CA MET A 168 1.16 -40.53 0.90
C MET A 168 2.17 -39.73 1.73
N ILE A 169 2.96 -40.39 2.57
CA ILE A 169 4.06 -39.76 3.32
C ILE A 169 5.12 -39.21 2.35
N GLY A 170 5.50 -39.98 1.33
CA GLY A 170 6.43 -39.52 0.30
C GLY A 170 5.94 -38.27 -0.43
N ILE A 171 4.67 -38.26 -0.86
CA ILE A 171 4.03 -37.09 -1.48
C ILE A 171 4.02 -35.90 -0.52
N PHE A 172 3.63 -36.12 0.74
CA PHE A 172 3.60 -35.06 1.74
C PHE A 172 4.98 -34.42 1.93
N LEU A 173 6.03 -35.23 2.12
CA LEU A 173 7.40 -34.73 2.28
C LEU A 173 7.89 -33.98 1.03
N ALA A 174 7.60 -34.49 -0.17
CA ALA A 174 7.95 -33.83 -1.42
C ALA A 174 7.25 -32.48 -1.57
N VAL A 175 5.94 -32.41 -1.28
CA VAL A 175 5.16 -31.16 -1.32
C VAL A 175 5.66 -30.17 -0.26
N SER A 176 5.92 -30.62 0.97
CA SER A 176 6.47 -29.77 2.03
C SER A 176 7.86 -29.22 1.67
N ALA A 177 8.73 -30.03 1.07
CA ALA A 177 10.04 -29.59 0.60
C ALA A 177 9.91 -28.55 -0.53
N ALA A 178 9.02 -28.79 -1.50
CA ALA A 178 8.76 -27.85 -2.59
C ALA A 178 8.20 -26.51 -2.07
N LEU A 179 7.21 -26.55 -1.17
CA LEU A 179 6.66 -25.35 -0.54
C LEU A 179 7.71 -24.63 0.30
N GLY A 180 8.55 -25.34 1.06
CA GLY A 180 9.66 -24.75 1.81
C GLY A 180 10.65 -24.01 0.90
N ALA A 181 11.02 -24.61 -0.24
CA ALA A 181 11.87 -23.95 -1.23
C ALA A 181 11.21 -22.71 -1.84
N LEU A 182 9.91 -22.75 -2.13
CA LEU A 182 9.15 -21.58 -2.59
C LEU A 182 9.10 -20.49 -1.53
N THR A 183 8.89 -20.84 -0.26
CA THR A 183 8.88 -19.88 0.85
C THR A 183 10.23 -19.18 1.00
N LEU A 184 11.34 -19.92 0.92
CA LEU A 184 12.68 -19.33 1.00
C LEU A 184 12.93 -18.34 -0.15
N ARG A 185 12.56 -18.70 -1.38
CA ARG A 185 12.64 -17.77 -2.53
C ARG A 185 11.74 -16.55 -2.35
N GLN A 186 10.56 -16.73 -1.78
CA GLN A 186 9.64 -15.63 -1.55
C GLN A 186 10.15 -14.69 -0.46
N ALA A 187 10.85 -15.19 0.56
CA ALA A 187 11.42 -14.36 1.62
C ALA A 187 12.39 -13.29 1.07
N ASP A 188 13.14 -13.59 0.01
CA ASP A 188 14.03 -12.62 -0.65
C ASP A 188 13.28 -11.43 -1.29
N ILE A 189 12.02 -11.62 -1.67
CA ILE A 189 11.16 -10.56 -2.19
C ILE A 189 10.64 -9.67 -1.05
N TRP A 190 10.37 -10.27 0.12
CA TRP A 190 9.73 -9.60 1.25
C TRP A 190 10.75 -9.02 2.25
N LYS A 191 12.04 -9.14 1.98
CA LYS A 191 13.12 -8.67 2.86
C LYS A 191 13.15 -7.16 3.06
N ASP A 192 12.75 -6.40 2.03
CA ASP A 192 12.72 -4.94 2.06
C ASP A 192 11.70 -4.38 1.06
N SER A 193 11.30 -3.12 1.25
CA SER A 193 10.30 -2.45 0.41
C SER A 193 10.74 -2.33 -1.05
N HIS A 194 12.04 -2.16 -1.33
CA HIS A 194 12.53 -2.01 -2.69
C HIS A 194 12.38 -3.32 -3.49
N ALA A 195 12.80 -4.44 -2.90
CA ALA A 195 12.65 -5.77 -3.48
C ALA A 195 11.17 -6.11 -3.70
N LEU A 196 10.32 -5.81 -2.72
CA LEU A 196 8.88 -6.04 -2.77
C LEU A 196 8.22 -5.27 -3.92
N TRP A 197 8.39 -3.94 -3.95
CA TRP A 197 7.75 -3.12 -4.98
C TRP A 197 8.37 -3.30 -6.36
N SER A 198 9.66 -3.63 -6.45
CA SER A 198 10.27 -4.01 -7.72
C SER A 198 9.74 -5.33 -8.26
N HIS A 199 9.45 -6.31 -7.38
CA HIS A 199 8.82 -7.55 -7.78
C HIS A 199 7.36 -7.33 -8.23
N GLU A 200 6.61 -6.52 -7.47
CA GLU A 200 5.25 -6.08 -7.84
C GLU A 200 5.26 -5.45 -9.24
N ILE A 201 6.11 -4.45 -9.49
CA ILE A 201 6.20 -3.76 -10.79
C ILE A 201 6.51 -4.72 -11.95
N ARG A 202 7.41 -5.70 -11.73
CA ARG A 202 7.72 -6.71 -12.75
C ARG A 202 6.52 -7.59 -13.08
N ARG A 203 5.62 -7.82 -12.12
CA ARG A 203 4.44 -8.68 -12.31
C ARG A 203 3.24 -7.89 -12.80
N TYR A 204 2.99 -6.74 -12.19
CA TYR A 204 1.89 -5.83 -12.41
C TYR A 204 2.43 -4.39 -12.32
N PRO A 205 2.65 -3.69 -13.44
CA PRO A 205 3.16 -2.32 -13.45
C PRO A 205 2.08 -1.31 -13.03
N ILE A 206 1.66 -1.38 -11.78
CA ILE A 206 0.61 -0.54 -11.19
C ILE A 206 1.21 0.73 -10.58
N VAL A 207 0.50 1.85 -10.73
CA VAL A 207 0.92 3.16 -10.20
C VAL A 207 1.19 3.10 -8.69
N PHE A 208 0.38 2.33 -7.95
CA PHE A 208 0.55 2.16 -6.51
C PHE A 208 1.94 1.62 -6.11
N ALA A 209 2.48 0.69 -6.89
CA ALA A 209 3.80 0.11 -6.63
C ALA A 209 4.92 1.13 -6.91
N TYR A 210 4.82 1.90 -8.00
CA TYR A 210 5.75 2.98 -8.32
C TYR A 210 5.76 4.06 -7.22
N LYS A 211 4.60 4.45 -6.68
CA LYS A 211 4.54 5.40 -5.55
C LYS A 211 5.36 4.94 -4.35
N ASN A 212 5.13 3.69 -3.93
CA ASN A 212 5.77 3.16 -2.73
C ASN A 212 7.28 2.91 -2.95
N ARG A 213 7.67 2.47 -4.15
CA ARG A 213 9.08 2.32 -4.51
C ARG A 213 9.79 3.68 -4.58
N ALA A 214 9.18 4.69 -5.21
CA ALA A 214 9.71 6.05 -5.27
C ALA A 214 9.93 6.65 -3.88
N ALA A 215 8.98 6.47 -2.97
CA ALA A 215 9.10 6.95 -1.59
C ALA A 215 10.28 6.30 -0.86
N TRP A 216 10.47 4.98 -1.03
CA TRP A 216 11.62 4.29 -0.47
C TRP A 216 12.93 4.75 -1.12
N LEU A 217 12.99 4.85 -2.45
CA LEU A 217 14.17 5.29 -3.20
C LEU A 217 14.60 6.69 -2.78
N HIS A 218 13.64 7.61 -2.61
CA HIS A 218 13.87 8.96 -2.14
C HIS A 218 14.49 8.99 -0.74
N ASN A 219 13.96 8.19 0.18
CA ASN A 219 14.48 8.09 1.55
C ASN A 219 15.87 7.42 1.59
N ALA A 220 16.15 6.50 0.66
CA ALA A 220 17.45 5.87 0.49
C ALA A 220 18.47 6.77 -0.25
N GLY A 221 18.09 7.98 -0.68
CA GLY A 221 18.96 8.90 -1.41
C GLY A 221 19.17 8.55 -2.90
N ARG A 222 18.46 7.55 -3.42
CA ARG A 222 18.48 7.14 -4.85
C ARG A 222 17.53 8.01 -5.64
N TYR A 223 17.86 9.28 -5.76
CA TYR A 223 16.94 10.32 -6.26
C TYR A 223 16.64 10.19 -7.74
N GLU A 224 17.61 9.78 -8.56
CA GLU A 224 17.45 9.56 -10.01
C GLU A 224 16.38 8.50 -10.30
N GLU A 225 16.46 7.35 -9.64
CA GLU A 225 15.45 6.29 -9.79
C GLU A 225 14.09 6.71 -9.21
N ALA A 226 14.09 7.48 -8.11
CA ALA A 226 12.85 8.04 -7.58
C ALA A 226 12.18 9.00 -8.58
N ILE A 227 12.97 9.79 -9.33
CA ILE A 227 12.46 10.69 -10.38
C ILE A 227 11.77 9.91 -11.51
N GLU A 228 12.34 8.78 -11.92
CA GLU A 228 11.73 7.90 -12.93
C GLU A 228 10.37 7.39 -12.45
N ASP A 229 10.30 6.84 -11.24
CA ASP A 229 9.07 6.33 -10.67
C ASP A 229 8.03 7.44 -10.47
N TYR A 230 8.43 8.61 -9.95
CA TYR A 230 7.55 9.77 -9.84
C TYR A 230 7.01 10.23 -11.19
N SER A 231 7.80 10.14 -12.25
CA SER A 231 7.36 10.48 -13.61
C SER A 231 6.26 9.54 -14.11
N ILE A 232 6.37 8.25 -13.81
CA ILE A 232 5.31 7.27 -14.10
C ILE A 232 4.05 7.60 -13.30
N VAL A 233 4.18 7.95 -12.02
CA VAL A 233 3.02 8.34 -11.19
C VAL A 233 2.35 9.60 -11.75
N ILE A 234 3.10 10.64 -12.07
CA ILE A 234 2.59 11.90 -12.63
C ILE A 234 1.83 11.65 -13.94
N LYS A 235 2.38 10.79 -14.82
CA LYS A 235 1.74 10.44 -16.09
C LYS A 235 0.37 9.75 -15.91
N ASN A 236 0.18 9.05 -14.81
CA ASN A 236 -1.03 8.27 -14.51
C ASN A 236 -1.82 8.82 -13.31
N ALA A 237 -1.58 10.07 -12.92
CA ALA A 237 -2.26 10.67 -11.77
C ALA A 237 -3.76 10.80 -12.06
N ILE A 238 -4.59 10.51 -11.05
CA ILE A 238 -6.04 10.44 -11.20
C ILE A 238 -6.75 11.72 -10.74
N ASN A 239 -6.05 12.61 -10.03
CA ASN A 239 -6.59 13.90 -9.58
C ASN A 239 -5.51 14.97 -9.41
N GLU A 240 -5.94 16.23 -9.31
CA GLU A 240 -5.06 17.39 -9.18
C GLU A 240 -4.25 17.37 -7.87
N LYS A 241 -4.84 16.92 -6.76
CA LYS A 241 -4.17 16.86 -5.46
C LYS A 241 -2.95 15.93 -5.51
N GLU A 242 -3.13 14.74 -6.06
CA GLU A 242 -2.07 13.77 -6.30
C GLU A 242 -1.03 14.32 -7.27
N LEU A 243 -1.47 14.94 -8.36
CA LEU A 243 -0.59 15.55 -9.34
C LEU A 243 0.31 16.62 -8.68
N SER A 244 -0.26 17.49 -7.86
CA SER A 244 0.48 18.50 -7.08
C SER A 244 1.50 17.87 -6.13
N GLU A 245 1.10 16.82 -5.40
CA GLU A 245 1.98 16.12 -4.47
C GLU A 245 3.19 15.51 -5.17
N PHE A 246 2.97 14.81 -6.29
CA PHE A 246 4.05 14.12 -6.99
C PHE A 246 4.96 15.07 -7.78
N TYR A 247 4.44 16.19 -8.28
CA TYR A 247 5.30 17.28 -8.76
C TYR A 247 6.20 17.82 -7.64
N SER A 248 5.67 18.02 -6.43
CA SER A 248 6.47 18.48 -5.29
C SER A 248 7.58 17.48 -4.94
N LYS A 249 7.24 16.19 -4.85
CA LYS A 249 8.21 15.12 -4.54
C LYS A 249 9.29 14.97 -5.63
N ARG A 250 8.92 15.01 -6.91
CA ARG A 250 9.88 14.94 -8.03
C ARG A 250 10.76 16.19 -8.09
N GLY A 251 10.18 17.37 -7.86
CA GLY A 251 10.94 18.62 -7.77
C GLY A 251 11.94 18.62 -6.60
N GLN A 252 11.56 18.07 -5.45
CA GLN A 252 12.47 17.86 -4.32
C GLN A 252 13.62 16.91 -4.70
N ALA A 253 13.33 15.80 -5.39
CA ALA A 253 14.34 14.86 -5.85
C ALA A 253 15.30 15.51 -6.87
N HIS A 254 14.78 16.26 -7.84
CA HIS A 254 15.60 17.04 -8.76
C HIS A 254 16.53 18.02 -8.03
N ARG A 255 16.04 18.70 -7.00
CA ARG A 255 16.87 19.61 -6.19
C ARG A 255 18.02 18.87 -5.49
N LYS A 256 17.77 17.65 -5.01
CA LYS A 256 18.77 16.83 -4.30
C LYS A 256 19.92 16.36 -5.21
N ILE A 257 19.69 16.29 -6.52
CA ILE A 257 20.70 15.97 -7.54
C ILE A 257 21.22 17.23 -8.27
N ASN A 258 21.04 18.41 -7.67
CA ASN A 258 21.42 19.72 -8.25
C ASN A 258 20.73 20.08 -9.59
N GLY A 259 19.65 19.38 -9.96
CA GLY A 259 18.80 19.67 -11.11
C GLY A 259 17.86 20.85 -10.87
N HIS A 260 18.39 22.04 -10.53
CA HIS A 260 17.58 23.17 -10.05
C HIS A 260 16.54 23.68 -11.06
N ALA A 261 16.83 23.68 -12.36
CA ALA A 261 15.87 24.09 -13.39
C ALA A 261 14.65 23.16 -13.45
N ALA A 262 14.88 21.84 -13.43
CA ALA A 262 13.81 20.84 -13.38
C ALA A 262 13.04 20.91 -12.06
N ALA A 263 13.74 21.11 -10.94
CA ALA A 263 13.12 21.32 -9.63
C ALA A 263 12.16 22.52 -9.62
N ILE A 264 12.60 23.68 -10.13
CA ILE A 264 11.78 24.89 -10.21
C ILE A 264 10.55 24.66 -11.10
N SER A 265 10.71 23.98 -12.24
CA SER A 265 9.60 23.67 -13.14
C SER A 265 8.53 22.81 -12.44
N ASP A 266 8.93 21.70 -11.84
CA ASP A 266 8.04 20.80 -11.12
C ASP A 266 7.37 21.49 -9.92
N LEU A 267 8.15 22.20 -9.11
CA LEU A 267 7.62 22.88 -7.92
C LEU A 267 6.66 24.01 -8.30
N THR A 268 6.90 24.70 -9.42
CA THR A 268 5.97 25.71 -9.94
C THR A 268 4.64 25.08 -10.35
N ARG A 269 4.67 23.92 -11.03
CA ARG A 269 3.45 23.19 -11.39
C ARG A 269 2.74 22.60 -10.16
N SER A 270 3.48 22.18 -9.13
CA SER A 270 2.89 21.80 -7.84
C SER A 270 2.16 22.97 -7.18
N LEU A 271 2.81 24.14 -7.14
CA LEU A 271 2.30 25.36 -6.49
C LEU A 271 1.18 26.06 -7.24
N SER A 272 1.05 25.86 -8.57
CA SER A 272 -0.12 26.33 -9.31
C SER A 272 -1.39 25.56 -8.92
N ILE A 273 -1.24 24.29 -8.49
CA ILE A 273 -2.35 23.44 -8.05
C ILE A 273 -2.60 23.58 -6.54
N ASN A 274 -1.54 23.55 -5.73
CA ASN A 274 -1.63 23.75 -4.27
C ASN A 274 -0.73 24.93 -3.86
N PRO A 275 -1.25 26.16 -3.89
CA PRO A 275 -0.47 27.35 -3.59
C PRO A 275 -0.10 27.50 -2.10
N ALA A 276 -0.63 26.66 -1.22
CA ALA A 276 -0.37 26.65 0.21
C ALA A 276 0.62 25.54 0.64
N ASN A 277 1.32 24.91 -0.30
CA ASN A 277 2.33 23.90 0.01
C ASN A 277 3.66 24.55 0.46
N ALA A 278 3.83 24.73 1.77
CA ALA A 278 5.02 25.33 2.36
C ALA A 278 6.32 24.58 2.02
N ALA A 279 6.28 23.25 1.98
CA ALA A 279 7.43 22.43 1.60
C ALA A 279 7.85 22.64 0.13
N ALA A 280 6.87 22.77 -0.78
CA ALA A 280 7.15 23.08 -2.18
C ALA A 280 7.75 24.48 -2.36
N LEU A 281 7.20 25.49 -1.67
CA LEU A 281 7.76 26.85 -1.63
C LEU A 281 9.20 26.85 -1.12
N ASN A 282 9.46 26.18 0.01
CA ASN A 282 10.80 26.08 0.57
C ASN A 282 11.79 25.38 -0.38
N ASN A 283 11.39 24.29 -1.03
CA ASN A 283 12.25 23.61 -2.00
C ASN A 283 12.50 24.47 -3.25
N ARG A 284 11.52 25.28 -3.68
CA ARG A 284 11.66 26.14 -4.85
C ARG A 284 12.53 27.35 -4.53
N GLY A 285 12.33 27.96 -3.36
CA GLY A 285 13.19 29.00 -2.82
C GLY A 285 14.65 28.55 -2.72
N ASN A 286 14.90 27.35 -2.17
CA ASN A 286 16.25 26.77 -2.14
C ASN A 286 16.87 26.57 -3.52
N SER A 287 16.06 26.18 -4.52
CA SER A 287 16.53 26.03 -5.90
C SER A 287 16.82 27.39 -6.56
N PHE A 288 16.00 28.42 -6.28
CA PHE A 288 16.26 29.79 -6.71
C PHE A 288 17.54 30.37 -6.07
N THR A 289 17.76 30.14 -4.78
CA THR A 289 19.01 30.52 -4.09
C THR A 289 20.21 29.89 -4.76
N ALA A 290 20.14 28.59 -5.10
CA ALA A 290 21.25 27.88 -5.75
C ALA A 290 21.61 28.42 -7.15
N ILE A 291 20.64 28.99 -7.87
CA ILE A 291 20.86 29.60 -9.19
C ILE A 291 21.02 31.14 -9.14
N GLY A 292 21.20 31.72 -7.96
CA GLY A 292 21.44 33.16 -7.78
C GLY A 292 20.19 34.06 -7.88
N ARG A 293 18.99 33.49 -7.92
CA ARG A 293 17.71 34.22 -7.97
C ARG A 293 17.18 34.50 -6.56
N TYR A 294 17.94 35.28 -5.79
CA TYR A 294 17.66 35.54 -4.36
C TYR A 294 16.34 36.28 -4.13
N ASP A 295 15.96 37.16 -5.06
CA ASP A 295 14.68 37.87 -5.11
C ASP A 295 13.49 36.91 -5.01
N LEU A 296 13.45 35.93 -5.92
CA LEU A 296 12.40 34.92 -5.99
C LEU A 296 12.45 33.96 -4.80
N ALA A 297 13.66 33.62 -4.34
CA ALA A 297 13.83 32.76 -3.17
C ALA A 297 13.23 33.39 -1.89
N ILE A 298 13.51 34.66 -1.65
CA ILE A 298 12.99 35.42 -0.51
C ILE A 298 11.46 35.49 -0.55
N GLU A 299 10.85 35.69 -1.72
CA GLU A 299 9.39 35.68 -1.88
C GLU A 299 8.79 34.33 -1.46
N ASP A 300 9.35 33.24 -1.98
CA ASP A 300 8.91 31.88 -1.68
C ASP A 300 9.07 31.55 -0.18
N PHE A 301 10.20 31.87 0.44
CA PHE A 301 10.41 31.64 1.87
C PHE A 301 9.46 32.46 2.73
N ARG A 302 9.25 33.74 2.41
CA ARG A 302 8.27 34.58 3.13
C ARG A 302 6.86 34.01 3.03
N ARG A 303 6.49 33.49 1.86
CA ARG A 303 5.19 32.83 1.68
C ARG A 303 5.09 31.54 2.48
N ALA A 304 6.15 30.72 2.48
CA ALA A 304 6.21 29.51 3.29
C ALA A 304 6.07 29.83 4.79
N ILE A 305 6.73 30.89 5.28
CA ILE A 305 6.66 31.33 6.68
C ILE A 305 5.24 31.78 7.06
N ARG A 306 4.51 32.44 6.16
CA ARG A 306 3.09 32.78 6.41
C ARG A 306 2.21 31.54 6.60
N ILE A 307 2.58 30.42 5.99
CA ILE A 307 1.86 29.14 6.11
C ILE A 307 2.33 28.36 7.35
N GLU A 308 3.65 28.29 7.59
CA GLU A 308 4.26 27.57 8.71
C GLU A 308 5.17 28.49 9.54
N PRO A 309 4.61 29.39 10.38
CA PRO A 309 5.38 30.42 11.09
C PRO A 309 6.29 29.88 12.20
N ARG A 310 6.21 28.58 12.52
CA ARG A 310 7.07 27.93 13.53
C ARG A 310 8.15 27.04 12.91
N ASN A 311 8.25 26.99 11.58
CA ASN A 311 9.25 26.18 10.90
C ASN A 311 10.59 26.92 10.84
N ALA A 312 11.50 26.61 11.76
CA ALA A 312 12.78 27.28 11.91
C ALA A 312 13.68 27.20 10.65
N TYR A 313 13.57 26.14 9.86
CA TYR A 313 14.33 26.00 8.60
C TYR A 313 13.96 27.07 7.57
N LEU A 314 12.71 27.56 7.56
CA LEU A 314 12.29 28.60 6.62
C LEU A 314 12.96 29.94 6.93
N TYR A 315 13.06 30.29 8.22
CA TYR A 315 13.76 31.49 8.67
C TYR A 315 15.26 31.41 8.41
N TYR A 316 15.86 30.23 8.61
CA TYR A 316 17.27 30.01 8.29
C TYR A 316 17.56 30.16 6.80
N ASN A 317 16.75 29.53 5.94
CA ASN A 317 16.91 29.63 4.49
C ASN A 317 16.66 31.07 3.98
N LEU A 318 15.66 31.75 4.55
CA LEU A 318 15.40 33.16 4.26
C LEU A 318 16.60 34.04 4.64
N GLY A 319 17.14 33.85 5.85
CA GLY A 319 18.29 34.61 6.33
C GLY A 319 19.54 34.37 5.48
N TYR A 320 19.78 33.12 5.10
CA TYR A 320 20.86 32.77 4.19
C TYR A 320 20.71 33.44 2.82
N ALA A 321 19.49 33.46 2.25
CA ALA A 321 19.22 34.15 0.99
C ALA A 321 19.46 35.67 1.08
N PHE A 322 19.11 36.32 2.19
CA PHE A 322 19.41 37.74 2.42
C PHE A 322 20.91 38.02 2.47
N ILE A 323 21.68 37.18 3.18
CA ILE A 323 23.14 37.32 3.24
C ILE A 323 23.75 37.22 1.84
N LEU A 324 23.32 36.26 1.03
CA LEU A 324 23.80 36.09 -0.35
C LEU A 324 23.39 37.25 -1.27
N MET A 325 22.25 37.89 -1.00
CA MET A 325 21.81 39.11 -1.70
C MET A 325 22.57 40.37 -1.26
N GLY A 326 23.36 40.30 -0.18
CA GLY A 326 24.15 41.41 0.38
C GLY A 326 23.52 42.11 1.58
N ASP A 327 22.29 41.76 1.97
CA ASP A 327 21.62 42.30 3.17
C ASP A 327 21.97 41.44 4.40
N LYS A 328 23.20 41.61 4.89
CA LYS A 328 23.69 40.86 6.05
C LYS A 328 22.86 41.17 7.30
N ALA A 329 22.36 42.39 7.46
CA ALA A 329 21.62 42.80 8.65
C ALA A 329 20.29 42.04 8.77
N GLU A 330 19.46 42.05 7.72
CA GLU A 330 18.20 41.30 7.73
C GLU A 330 18.47 39.79 7.76
N GLY A 331 19.50 39.33 7.07
CA GLY A 331 19.92 37.93 7.09
C GLY A 331 20.21 37.39 8.49
N MET A 332 21.01 38.12 9.27
CA MET A 332 21.36 37.75 10.65
C MET A 332 20.13 37.76 11.58
N LYS A 333 19.20 38.69 11.38
CA LYS A 333 17.94 38.74 12.15
C LYS A 333 17.07 37.51 11.90
N GLN A 334 16.94 37.07 10.64
CA GLN A 334 16.18 35.87 10.31
C GLN A 334 16.86 34.59 10.86
N ILE A 335 18.19 34.50 10.79
CA ILE A 335 18.94 33.38 11.40
C ILE A 335 18.80 33.38 12.93
N SER A 336 18.81 34.56 13.58
CA SER A 336 18.52 34.68 15.00
C SER A 336 17.12 34.17 15.36
N THR A 337 16.12 34.47 14.53
CA THR A 337 14.75 33.93 14.68
C THR A 337 14.74 32.40 14.56
N ALA A 338 15.46 31.83 13.59
CA ALA A 338 15.59 30.38 13.44
C ALA A 338 16.25 29.72 14.66
N SER A 339 17.28 30.35 15.23
CA SER A 339 17.95 29.89 16.46
C SER A 339 17.01 29.94 17.67
N GLY A 340 16.21 31.02 17.79
CA GLY A 340 15.19 31.17 18.82
C GLY A 340 14.06 30.13 18.72
N LEU A 341 13.76 29.67 17.50
CA LEU A 341 12.85 28.54 17.23
C LEU A 341 13.50 27.16 17.44
N GLY A 342 14.76 27.10 17.86
CA GLY A 342 15.45 25.87 18.25
C GLY A 342 16.31 25.20 17.17
N LEU A 343 16.55 25.85 16.02
CA LEU A 343 17.41 25.27 14.98
C LEU A 343 18.89 25.33 15.41
N LYS A 344 19.51 24.17 15.54
CA LYS A 344 20.91 24.03 15.99
C LYS A 344 21.89 24.66 14.99
N GLU A 345 21.66 24.45 13.70
CA GLU A 345 22.45 24.97 12.60
C GLU A 345 22.48 26.50 12.58
N ALA A 346 21.33 27.14 12.87
CA ALA A 346 21.25 28.58 13.01
C ALA A 346 22.10 29.08 14.19
N ARG A 347 22.05 28.39 15.33
CA ARG A 347 22.85 28.74 16.51
C ARG A 347 24.36 28.63 16.23
N GLU A 348 24.77 27.54 15.60
CA GLU A 348 26.17 27.32 15.22
C GLU A 348 26.67 28.33 14.18
N PHE A 349 25.79 28.77 13.27
CA PHE A 349 26.11 29.83 12.32
C PHE A 349 26.42 31.16 13.02
N LEU A 350 25.58 31.55 13.99
CA LEU A 350 25.75 32.80 14.74
C LEU A 350 27.05 32.79 15.56
N MET A 351 27.34 31.69 16.29
CA MET A 351 28.57 31.56 17.06
C MET A 351 29.83 31.69 16.19
N ARG A 352 29.81 31.12 14.98
CA ARG A 352 30.95 31.23 14.05
C ARG A 352 31.19 32.66 13.58
N GLN A 353 30.13 33.44 13.36
CA GLN A 353 30.26 34.84 12.96
C GLN A 353 30.80 35.73 14.10
N GLU A 354 30.43 35.44 15.35
CA GLU A 354 30.95 36.14 16.53
C GLU A 354 32.45 35.90 16.78
N LEU A 355 32.97 34.74 16.40
CA LEU A 355 34.40 34.41 16.51
C LEU A 355 35.27 35.03 15.41
N THR A 356 34.65 35.51 14.32
CA THR A 356 35.35 36.08 13.15
C THR A 356 35.33 37.61 13.11
N ASN A 357 34.59 38.26 14.01
CA ASN A 357 34.61 39.71 14.25
C ASN A 357 35.43 39.99 15.51
#